data_AF-A0A3D0YPB7-F1
#
_entry.id   AF-A0A3D0YPB7-F1
#
_cell.length_a   1.000
_cell.length_b   1.000
_cell.length_c   1.000
_cell.angle_alpha   90.00
_cell.angle_beta   90.00
_cell.angle_gamma   90.00
#
_symmetry.space_group_name_H-M   'P 1'
#
loop_
_entity.id
_entity.type
_entity.pdbx_description
1 polymer ?
#
loop_
_entity_poly.entity_id
_entity_poly.type
_entity_poly.pdbx_seq_one_letter_code
_entity_poly.pdbx_strand_id
1 'polypeptide(L)'
;FMVESMRADAMRKKTTPFMWRMSQEECQPLGTTWAGSNGTHLSWYSFFHSQVPVYWRETLEQVGEKNHAKYAGAPPLRLLKNLGYEIQVRAVCDLEYKKFGMLNFGGGNTLAAVYEDSEIGTDFEGLNIPEREIKTFDALRNQLDERPHGGGFYFTALDSPHYNYYWHASFDPPFLNYEEDVRFPFNPDQAEVDRYLRRYWNACAWVDHQIEEFCDYLKKTGRYDKSIIIITGDHGEEFQ
;
A
#
# COMPACT_ATOMS: atom_id res chain seq x y z
N PHE A 1 4.46 0.86 4.15
CA PHE A 1 3.06 0.93 3.74
C PHE A 1 2.97 1.62 2.39
N MET A 2 2.45 0.91 1.39
CA MET A 2 2.09 1.46 0.09
C MET A 2 0.57 1.63 0.10
N VAL A 3 0.07 2.83 -0.15
CA VAL A 3 -1.37 3.13 -0.12
C VAL A 3 -1.83 3.43 -1.54
N GLU A 4 -2.72 2.60 -2.05
CA GLU A 4 -3.32 2.75 -3.38
C GLU A 4 -4.03 4.09 -3.52
N SER A 5 -3.84 4.79 -4.64
CA SER A 5 -4.53 6.04 -4.99
C SER A 5 -4.40 7.18 -3.96
N MET A 6 -3.40 7.14 -3.06
CA MET A 6 -3.27 8.18 -2.03
C MET A 6 -2.66 9.49 -2.56
N ARG A 7 -3.48 10.55 -2.55
CA ARG A 7 -3.12 11.91 -2.92
C ARG A 7 -2.46 12.65 -1.75
N ALA A 8 -1.56 13.55 -2.08
CA ALA A 8 -0.89 14.41 -1.09
C ALA A 8 -1.88 15.30 -0.31
N ASP A 9 -3.01 15.72 -0.90
CA ASP A 9 -4.00 16.56 -0.23
C ASP A 9 -4.91 15.80 0.75
N ALA A 10 -4.88 14.46 0.74
CA ALA A 10 -5.47 13.63 1.77
C ALA A 10 -4.65 13.65 3.07
N MET A 11 -3.34 13.98 3.02
CA MET A 11 -2.46 14.13 4.19
C MET A 11 -2.70 15.44 4.94
N ARG A 12 -3.81 15.50 5.69
CA ARG A 12 -4.22 16.70 6.43
C ARG A 12 -4.93 16.35 7.72
N LYS A 13 -4.84 17.26 8.70
CA LYS A 13 -5.34 17.10 10.08
C LYS A 13 -6.77 16.53 10.20
N LYS A 14 -7.69 16.87 9.30
CA LYS A 14 -9.08 16.39 9.34
C LYS A 14 -9.28 15.01 8.70
N THR A 15 -8.49 14.67 7.68
CA THR A 15 -8.68 13.44 6.90
C THR A 15 -7.80 12.31 7.44
N THR A 16 -6.52 12.58 7.67
CA THR A 16 -5.53 11.59 8.10
C THR A 16 -4.72 12.17 9.28
N PRO A 17 -5.35 12.37 10.44
CA PRO A 17 -4.72 13.03 11.59
C PRO A 17 -3.40 12.40 12.04
N PHE A 18 -3.24 11.07 11.97
CA PHE A 18 -2.03 10.38 12.37
C PHE A 18 -0.88 10.66 11.38
N MET A 19 -1.07 10.32 10.10
CA MET A 19 -0.08 10.54 9.05
C MET A 19 0.29 12.02 8.92
N TRP A 20 -0.70 12.91 9.04
CA TRP A 20 -0.43 14.36 9.07
C TRP A 20 0.48 14.72 10.24
N ARG A 21 0.18 14.30 11.48
CA ARG A 21 1.03 14.58 12.65
C ARG A 21 2.43 13.99 12.50
N MET A 22 2.52 12.72 12.11
CA MET A 22 3.78 12.02 11.87
C MET A 22 4.64 12.77 10.83
N SER A 23 4.02 13.29 9.77
CA SER A 23 4.73 14.08 8.74
C SER A 23 5.33 15.38 9.27
N GLN A 24 4.70 16.00 10.28
CA GLN A 24 5.14 17.28 10.85
C GLN A 24 6.18 17.10 11.97
N GLU A 25 6.07 16.00 12.72
CA GLU A 25 6.80 15.83 13.98
C GLU A 25 7.94 14.80 13.90
N GLU A 26 7.80 13.77 13.06
CA GLU A 26 8.68 12.59 13.07
C GLU A 26 9.39 12.34 11.73
N CYS A 27 8.78 12.71 10.60
CA CYS A 27 9.30 12.43 9.27
C CYS A 27 10.41 13.39 8.80
N GLN A 28 11.24 12.88 7.88
CA GLN A 28 12.14 13.72 7.08
C GLN A 28 11.34 14.67 6.18
N PRO A 29 11.71 15.97 6.07
CA PRO A 29 11.00 16.93 5.23
C PRO A 29 11.37 16.74 3.74
N LEU A 30 10.73 15.79 3.08
CA LEU A 30 10.98 15.45 1.66
C LEU A 30 10.43 16.50 0.67
N GLY A 31 9.62 17.46 1.12
CA GLY A 31 9.00 18.47 0.27
C GLY A 31 7.92 17.87 -0.64
N THR A 32 7.90 18.29 -1.90
CA THR A 32 6.95 17.76 -2.90
C THR A 32 7.49 16.49 -3.53
N THR A 33 6.72 15.41 -3.45
CA THR A 33 7.02 14.14 -4.11
C THR A 33 6.08 13.91 -5.30
N TRP A 34 6.53 13.09 -6.24
CA TRP A 34 5.77 12.72 -7.44
C TRP A 34 5.81 11.21 -7.60
N ALA A 35 4.65 10.61 -7.87
CA ALA A 35 4.56 9.21 -8.23
C ALA A 35 5.27 8.95 -9.57
N GLY A 36 5.79 7.74 -9.75
CA GLY A 36 6.43 7.34 -11.00
C GLY A 36 5.44 7.36 -12.18
N SER A 37 4.18 7.02 -11.93
CA SER A 37 3.09 7.08 -12.92
C SER A 37 1.73 7.32 -12.23
N ASN A 38 0.65 7.26 -13.01
CA ASN A 38 -0.74 7.21 -12.56
C ASN A 38 -1.33 5.79 -12.55
N GLY A 39 -0.51 4.75 -12.33
CA GLY A 39 -1.01 3.38 -12.25
C GLY A 39 -0.11 2.44 -11.47
N THR A 40 -0.71 1.62 -10.61
CA THR A 40 -0.08 0.77 -9.59
C THR A 40 1.17 0.03 -10.08
N HIS A 41 1.02 -0.83 -11.09
CA HIS A 41 2.12 -1.66 -11.61
C HIS A 41 3.34 -0.86 -12.09
N LEU A 42 3.11 0.32 -12.67
CA LEU A 42 4.14 1.22 -13.18
C LEU A 42 4.79 2.01 -12.05
N SER A 43 4.00 2.52 -11.10
CA SER A 43 4.49 3.23 -9.92
C SER A 43 5.34 2.34 -9.03
N TRP A 44 4.88 1.11 -8.75
CA TRP A 44 5.64 0.16 -7.94
C TRP A 44 6.94 -0.25 -8.64
N TYR A 45 6.89 -0.50 -9.95
CA TYR A 45 8.09 -0.75 -10.73
C TYR A 45 9.11 0.38 -10.57
N SER A 46 8.66 1.63 -10.73
CA SER A 46 9.53 2.79 -10.58
C SER A 46 10.12 2.89 -9.18
N PHE A 47 9.30 2.68 -8.14
CA PHE A 47 9.70 2.70 -6.74
C PHE A 47 10.76 1.63 -6.43
N PHE A 48 10.53 0.38 -6.82
CA PHE A 48 11.42 -0.74 -6.47
C PHE A 48 12.66 -0.86 -7.36
N HIS A 49 12.56 -0.49 -8.64
CA HIS A 49 13.68 -0.60 -9.57
C HIS A 49 14.49 0.69 -9.71
N SER A 50 14.02 1.82 -9.14
CA SER A 50 14.63 3.14 -9.34
C SER A 50 14.77 3.49 -10.84
N GLN A 51 13.76 3.11 -11.63
CA GLN A 51 13.70 3.34 -13.07
C GLN A 51 12.45 4.11 -13.47
N VAL A 52 12.49 4.79 -14.61
CA VAL A 52 11.28 5.41 -15.16
C VAL A 52 10.29 4.33 -15.63
N PRO A 53 8.98 4.52 -15.45
CA PRO A 53 8.00 3.45 -15.67
C PRO A 53 7.90 2.95 -17.11
N VAL A 54 8.37 3.72 -18.11
CA VAL A 54 8.38 3.28 -19.52
C VAL A 54 9.20 1.99 -19.73
N TYR A 55 10.17 1.70 -18.86
CA TYR A 55 10.98 0.48 -18.91
C TYR A 55 10.31 -0.76 -18.31
N TRP A 56 9.14 -0.62 -17.67
CA TRP A 56 8.43 -1.75 -17.07
C TRP A 56 8.15 -2.86 -18.09
N ARG A 57 7.61 -2.49 -19.26
CA ARG A 57 7.25 -3.46 -20.31
C ARG A 57 8.48 -4.12 -20.90
N GLU A 58 9.52 -3.33 -21.20
CA GLU A 58 10.78 -3.85 -21.73
C GLU A 58 11.41 -4.84 -20.75
N THR A 59 11.39 -4.52 -19.45
CA THR A 59 11.95 -5.41 -18.43
C THR A 59 11.15 -6.71 -18.33
N LEU A 60 9.82 -6.65 -18.36
CA LEU A 60 8.98 -7.84 -18.38
C LEU A 60 9.27 -8.74 -19.59
N GLU A 61 9.39 -8.13 -20.78
CA GLU A 61 9.73 -8.84 -22.02
C GLU A 61 11.15 -9.46 -21.97
N GLN A 62 12.13 -8.75 -21.40
CA GLN A 62 13.50 -9.23 -21.24
C GLN A 62 13.61 -10.42 -20.28
N VAL A 63 12.81 -10.43 -19.20
CA VAL A 63 12.73 -11.61 -18.33
C VAL A 63 12.20 -12.79 -19.14
N GLY A 64 11.10 -12.57 -19.86
CA GLY A 64 10.44 -13.59 -20.67
C GLY A 64 9.74 -14.66 -19.82
N GLU A 65 8.58 -15.12 -20.30
CA GLU A 65 7.67 -15.99 -19.53
C GLU A 65 8.35 -17.23 -18.94
N LYS A 66 9.27 -17.85 -19.69
CA LYS A 66 9.98 -19.07 -19.26
C LYS A 66 10.88 -18.84 -18.04
N ASN A 67 11.25 -17.59 -17.73
CA ASN A 67 12.11 -17.25 -16.62
C ASN A 67 11.38 -16.56 -15.47
N HIS A 68 10.07 -16.28 -15.58
CA HIS A 68 9.31 -15.58 -14.53
C HIS A 68 9.52 -16.23 -13.16
N ALA A 69 9.38 -17.56 -13.06
CA ALA A 69 9.54 -18.31 -11.81
C ALA A 69 10.95 -18.24 -11.19
N LYS A 70 11.97 -17.80 -11.95
CA LYS A 70 13.37 -17.68 -11.51
C LYS A 70 13.84 -16.23 -11.44
N TYR A 71 12.98 -15.28 -11.75
CA TYR A 71 13.35 -13.88 -11.76
C TYR A 71 13.71 -13.43 -10.34
N ALA A 72 14.84 -12.74 -10.22
CA ALA A 72 15.42 -12.40 -8.92
C ALA A 72 14.72 -11.23 -8.22
N GLY A 73 13.77 -10.55 -8.88
CA GLY A 73 13.08 -9.38 -8.33
C GLY A 73 13.94 -8.11 -8.32
N ALA A 74 13.43 -7.09 -7.62
CA ALA A 74 14.01 -5.76 -7.61
C ALA A 74 15.41 -5.71 -6.95
N PRO A 75 16.38 -4.97 -7.52
CA PRO A 75 17.74 -4.88 -7.00
C PRO A 75 17.86 -4.50 -5.51
N PRO A 76 17.12 -3.52 -4.97
CA PRO A 76 17.22 -3.17 -3.54
C PRO A 76 16.79 -4.32 -2.62
N LEU A 77 15.75 -5.06 -2.99
CA LEU A 77 15.26 -6.20 -2.21
C LEU A 77 16.26 -7.37 -2.23
N ARG A 78 16.90 -7.61 -3.37
CA ARG A 78 18.00 -8.59 -3.47
C ARG A 78 19.16 -8.25 -2.53
N LEU A 79 19.52 -6.96 -2.43
CA LEU A 79 20.54 -6.51 -1.50
C LEU A 79 20.14 -6.77 -0.05
N LEU A 80 18.91 -6.40 0.35
CA LEU A 80 18.40 -6.65 1.70
C LEU A 80 18.41 -8.15 2.04
N LYS A 81 17.95 -9.01 1.13
CA LYS A 81 17.99 -10.46 1.29
C LYS A 81 19.42 -10.97 1.51
N ASN A 82 20.38 -10.49 0.72
CA ASN A 82 21.80 -10.87 0.85
C ASN A 82 22.44 -10.37 2.16
N LEU A 83 21.92 -9.27 2.73
CA LEU A 83 22.33 -8.75 4.04
C LEU A 83 21.65 -9.49 5.21
N GLY A 84 20.85 -10.52 4.93
CA GLY A 84 20.19 -11.34 5.94
C GLY A 84 18.84 -10.79 6.42
N TYR A 85 18.26 -9.79 5.73
CA TYR A 85 16.91 -9.35 6.04
C TYR A 85 15.90 -10.39 5.54
N GLU A 86 14.94 -10.71 6.42
CA GLU A 86 13.76 -11.44 6.00
C GLU A 86 12.76 -10.48 5.37
N ILE A 87 12.46 -10.72 4.10
CA ILE A 87 11.49 -9.96 3.33
C ILE A 87 10.13 -10.61 3.49
N GLN A 88 9.13 -9.82 3.87
CA GLN A 88 7.74 -10.23 3.92
C GLN A 88 6.89 -9.25 3.12
N VAL A 89 6.06 -9.80 2.25
CA VAL A 89 5.19 -9.08 1.33
C VAL A 89 3.76 -9.48 1.65
N ARG A 90 2.93 -8.49 1.98
CA ARG A 90 1.49 -8.65 2.15
C ARG A 90 0.78 -7.58 1.34
N ALA A 91 -0.11 -7.97 0.45
CA ALA A 91 -0.88 -7.05 -0.35
C ALA A 91 -2.35 -7.44 -0.29
N VAL A 92 -3.26 -6.49 -0.12
CA VAL A 92 -4.69 -6.81 -0.16
C VAL A 92 -5.25 -6.93 -1.60
N CYS A 93 -4.40 -6.63 -2.57
CA CYS A 93 -4.61 -6.74 -4.01
C CYS A 93 -3.99 -8.01 -4.60
N ASP A 94 -4.34 -8.30 -5.86
CA ASP A 94 -3.80 -9.42 -6.64
C ASP A 94 -2.43 -9.04 -7.23
N LEU A 95 -1.35 -9.67 -6.76
CA LEU A 95 0.01 -9.38 -7.21
C LEU A 95 0.34 -10.00 -8.59
N GLU A 96 -0.51 -10.90 -9.11
CA GLU A 96 -0.38 -11.45 -10.46
C GLU A 96 -0.93 -10.52 -11.54
N TYR A 97 -1.75 -9.53 -11.16
CA TYR A 97 -2.18 -8.46 -12.06
C TYR A 97 -0.96 -7.82 -12.72
N LYS A 98 -0.92 -7.82 -14.06
CA LYS A 98 0.22 -7.28 -14.84
C LYS A 98 1.60 -7.77 -14.38
N LYS A 99 1.70 -8.90 -13.67
CA LYS A 99 2.95 -9.46 -13.14
C LYS A 99 3.78 -8.47 -12.31
N PHE A 100 3.17 -7.47 -11.66
CA PHE A 100 3.95 -6.51 -10.88
C PHE A 100 4.48 -7.12 -9.57
N GLY A 101 3.81 -8.12 -9.01
CA GLY A 101 4.32 -8.93 -7.90
C GLY A 101 5.66 -9.59 -8.25
N MET A 102 5.65 -10.41 -9.30
CA MET A 102 6.85 -11.10 -9.81
C MET A 102 7.97 -10.12 -10.16
N LEU A 103 7.67 -9.01 -10.84
CA LEU A 103 8.70 -8.03 -11.21
C LEU A 103 9.33 -7.33 -10.01
N ASN A 104 8.57 -7.07 -8.94
CA ASN A 104 9.10 -6.36 -7.78
C ASN A 104 9.74 -7.33 -6.77
N PHE A 105 9.07 -8.44 -6.48
CA PHE A 105 9.43 -9.37 -5.41
C PHE A 105 10.05 -10.68 -5.90
N GLY A 106 10.28 -10.81 -7.21
CA GLY A 106 10.83 -12.02 -7.81
C GLY A 106 9.79 -13.11 -8.02
N GLY A 107 10.12 -14.10 -8.84
CA GLY A 107 9.26 -15.27 -9.04
C GLY A 107 9.59 -16.40 -8.07
N GLY A 108 8.62 -17.30 -7.91
CA GLY A 108 8.80 -18.56 -7.17
C GLY A 108 9.16 -18.36 -5.69
N ASN A 109 8.73 -17.24 -5.08
CA ASN A 109 9.03 -16.89 -3.69
C ASN A 109 10.53 -16.88 -3.38
N THR A 110 11.36 -16.48 -4.35
CA THR A 110 12.83 -16.46 -4.20
C THR A 110 13.32 -15.34 -3.28
N LEU A 111 12.64 -14.20 -3.21
CA LEU A 111 12.99 -13.12 -2.27
C LEU A 111 12.21 -13.17 -0.96
N ALA A 112 10.88 -13.20 -1.05
CA ALA A 112 9.99 -13.06 0.10
C ALA A 112 9.83 -14.39 0.85
N ALA A 113 10.05 -14.37 2.17
CA ALA A 113 9.78 -15.51 3.05
C ALA A 113 8.29 -15.65 3.36
N VAL A 114 7.56 -14.53 3.33
CA VAL A 114 6.10 -14.48 3.38
C VAL A 114 5.64 -13.71 2.15
N TYR A 115 4.68 -14.28 1.43
CA TYR A 115 4.06 -13.69 0.25
C TYR A 115 2.56 -13.96 0.33
N GLU A 116 1.80 -12.95 0.73
CA GLU A 116 0.35 -13.01 0.91
C GLU A 116 -0.29 -11.96 -0.01
N ASP A 117 -1.25 -12.39 -0.83
CA ASP A 117 -2.00 -11.53 -1.73
C ASP A 117 -3.45 -11.99 -1.87
N SER A 118 -4.23 -11.33 -2.72
CA SER A 118 -5.63 -11.69 -2.98
C SER A 118 -5.84 -12.60 -4.21
N GLU A 119 -4.86 -13.45 -4.56
CA GLU A 119 -5.07 -14.48 -5.58
C GLU A 119 -6.23 -15.43 -5.17
N ILE A 120 -6.89 -16.04 -6.15
CA ILE A 120 -7.99 -16.97 -5.92
C ILE A 120 -7.53 -18.18 -5.08
N GLY A 121 -8.34 -18.58 -4.10
CA GLY A 121 -8.05 -19.71 -3.21
C GLY A 121 -7.15 -19.37 -2.01
N THR A 122 -6.89 -18.08 -1.78
CA THR A 122 -6.26 -17.58 -0.55
C THR A 122 -7.29 -17.34 0.55
N ASP A 123 -6.83 -17.09 1.77
CA ASP A 123 -7.69 -16.72 2.90
C ASP A 123 -8.38 -15.34 2.73
N PHE A 124 -8.13 -14.61 1.63
CA PHE A 124 -8.87 -13.40 1.27
C PHE A 124 -10.13 -13.67 0.45
N GLU A 125 -10.37 -14.92 0.07
CA GLU A 125 -11.58 -15.32 -0.63
C GLU A 125 -12.84 -14.96 0.19
N GLY A 126 -13.77 -14.25 -0.45
CA GLY A 126 -15.01 -13.78 0.19
C GLY A 126 -14.88 -12.51 1.04
N LEU A 127 -13.67 -12.01 1.29
CA LEU A 127 -13.44 -10.78 2.05
C LEU A 127 -13.40 -9.54 1.12
N ASN A 128 -13.99 -8.44 1.59
CA ASN A 128 -13.83 -7.12 0.97
C ASN A 128 -12.47 -6.49 1.34
N ILE A 129 -12.11 -5.37 0.71
CA ILE A 129 -10.81 -4.72 0.90
C ILE A 129 -10.52 -4.36 2.38
N PRO A 130 -11.39 -3.64 3.11
CA PRO A 130 -11.16 -3.35 4.52
C PRO A 130 -10.98 -4.60 5.41
N GLU A 131 -11.71 -5.67 5.15
CA GLU A 131 -11.56 -6.94 5.88
C GLU A 131 -10.20 -7.60 5.62
N ARG A 132 -9.70 -7.54 4.38
CA ARG A 132 -8.36 -8.02 4.02
C ARG A 132 -7.28 -7.19 4.71
N GLU A 133 -7.46 -5.88 4.80
CA GLU A 133 -6.53 -4.98 5.49
C GLU A 133 -6.44 -5.32 6.99
N ILE A 134 -7.59 -5.49 7.67
CA ILE A 134 -7.64 -5.92 9.07
C ILE A 134 -6.88 -7.23 9.25
N LYS A 135 -7.20 -8.25 8.44
CA LYS A 135 -6.52 -9.56 8.49
C LYS A 135 -5.02 -9.44 8.23
N THR A 136 -4.61 -8.58 7.31
CA THR A 136 -3.20 -8.30 6.99
C THR A 136 -2.46 -7.68 8.16
N PHE A 137 -3.06 -6.69 8.84
CA PHE A 137 -2.48 -6.07 10.02
C PHE A 137 -2.43 -7.04 11.22
N ASP A 138 -3.44 -7.91 11.39
CA ASP A 138 -3.42 -8.99 12.39
C ASP A 138 -2.28 -9.98 12.13
N ALA A 139 -2.15 -10.47 10.89
CA ALA A 139 -1.06 -11.37 10.50
C ALA A 139 0.31 -10.72 10.73
N LEU A 140 0.45 -9.43 10.41
CA LEU A 140 1.69 -8.68 10.63
C LEU A 140 2.03 -8.55 12.12
N ARG A 141 1.05 -8.25 12.99
CA ARG A 141 1.23 -8.20 14.45
C ARG A 141 1.65 -9.57 15.00
N ASN A 142 0.92 -10.62 14.66
CA ASN A 142 1.23 -11.99 15.11
C ASN A 142 2.66 -12.39 14.69
N GLN A 143 3.03 -12.11 13.45
CA GLN A 143 4.37 -12.41 12.95
C GLN A 143 5.46 -11.60 13.68
N LEU A 144 5.17 -10.38 14.12
CA LEU A 144 6.12 -9.58 14.91
C LEU A 144 6.22 -10.08 16.35
N ASP A 145 5.14 -10.58 16.95
CA ASP A 145 5.18 -11.13 18.31
C ASP A 145 6.06 -12.39 18.41
N GLU A 146 6.09 -13.20 17.36
CA GLU A 146 6.87 -14.45 17.32
C GLU A 146 8.36 -14.25 16.95
N ARG A 147 8.71 -13.08 16.43
CA ARG A 147 10.06 -12.82 15.87
C ARG A 147 10.93 -11.97 16.78
N PRO A 148 12.26 -12.17 16.79
CA PRO A 148 13.18 -11.22 17.40
C PRO A 148 13.08 -9.81 16.80
N HIS A 149 13.66 -8.82 17.48
CA HIS A 149 13.76 -7.45 16.96
C HIS A 149 14.80 -7.38 15.83
N GLY A 150 14.50 -6.59 14.79
CA GLY A 150 15.42 -6.31 13.68
C GLY A 150 15.43 -7.38 12.57
N GLY A 151 16.20 -7.10 11.51
CA GLY A 151 16.41 -8.04 10.40
C GLY A 151 15.17 -8.33 9.53
N GLY A 152 14.16 -7.47 9.56
CA GLY A 152 12.94 -7.61 8.76
C GLY A 152 12.74 -6.45 7.79
N PHE A 153 12.28 -6.76 6.59
CA PHE A 153 11.72 -5.81 5.64
C PHE A 153 10.26 -6.21 5.39
N TYR A 154 9.34 -5.32 5.74
CA TYR A 154 7.90 -5.58 5.68
C TYR A 154 7.27 -4.64 4.67
N PHE A 155 6.78 -5.20 3.57
CA PHE A 155 5.98 -4.48 2.59
C PHE A 155 4.51 -4.82 2.79
N THR A 156 3.69 -3.79 2.99
CA THR A 156 2.24 -3.90 3.16
C THR A 156 1.58 -2.93 2.19
N ALA A 157 0.76 -3.46 1.28
CA ALA A 157 -0.06 -2.68 0.36
C ALA A 157 -1.53 -2.66 0.80
N LEU A 158 -2.14 -1.47 0.75
CA LEU A 158 -3.47 -1.15 1.24
C LEU A 158 -4.28 -0.49 0.13
N ASP A 159 -5.53 -0.91 -0.05
CA ASP A 159 -6.34 -0.60 -1.24
C ASP A 159 -7.63 0.15 -0.90
N SER A 160 -7.93 0.43 0.36
CA SER A 160 -9.19 1.09 0.72
C SER A 160 -9.48 2.38 -0.05
N PRO A 161 -8.49 3.27 -0.34
CA PRO A 161 -8.70 4.46 -1.16
C PRO A 161 -8.77 4.22 -2.67
N HIS A 162 -8.59 2.98 -3.16
CA HIS A 162 -8.86 2.61 -4.55
C HIS A 162 -10.32 2.90 -4.91
N TYR A 163 -10.61 3.04 -6.20
CA TYR A 163 -11.95 3.25 -6.75
C TYR A 163 -13.03 2.44 -6.02
N ASN A 164 -14.15 3.11 -5.72
CA ASN A 164 -15.23 2.77 -4.77
C ASN A 164 -15.01 3.21 -3.32
N TYR A 165 -13.78 3.50 -2.90
CA TYR A 165 -13.43 4.14 -1.62
C TYR A 165 -14.06 3.43 -0.43
N TYR A 166 -13.38 2.40 0.04
CA TYR A 166 -13.86 1.50 1.09
C TYR A 166 -13.37 1.90 2.47
N TRP A 167 -14.15 1.52 3.49
CA TRP A 167 -13.74 1.48 4.88
C TRP A 167 -14.56 0.40 5.58
N HIS A 168 -14.06 -0.11 6.71
CA HIS A 168 -14.78 -1.13 7.45
C HIS A 168 -16.05 -0.57 8.10
N ALA A 169 -17.11 -1.36 8.18
CA ALA A 169 -18.41 -0.90 8.69
C ALA A 169 -18.40 -0.47 10.16
N SER A 170 -17.39 -0.89 10.93
CA SER A 170 -17.21 -0.47 12.33
C SER A 170 -16.51 0.89 12.48
N PHE A 171 -16.01 1.48 11.39
CA PHE A 171 -15.30 2.75 11.40
C PHE A 171 -16.27 3.92 11.25
N ASP A 172 -16.13 4.95 12.08
CA ASP A 172 -16.89 6.19 11.98
C ASP A 172 -16.16 7.20 11.07
N PRO A 173 -16.64 7.45 9.84
CA PRO A 173 -15.94 8.32 8.90
C PRO A 173 -16.00 9.81 9.30
N PRO A 174 -14.91 10.59 9.12
CA PRO A 174 -14.87 12.00 9.52
C PRO A 174 -15.73 12.94 8.65
N PHE A 175 -16.18 12.50 7.48
CA PHE A 175 -17.07 13.25 6.60
C PHE A 175 -18.39 12.51 6.45
N LEU A 176 -19.51 13.13 6.83
CA LEU A 176 -20.84 12.51 6.79
C LEU A 176 -21.63 12.81 5.50
N ASN A 177 -21.32 13.90 4.81
CA ASN A 177 -22.00 14.29 3.56
C ASN A 177 -21.22 13.77 2.34
N TYR A 178 -21.10 12.46 2.17
CA TYR A 178 -20.38 11.85 1.04
C TYR A 178 -21.34 11.18 0.07
N GLU A 179 -20.83 10.76 -1.09
CA GLU A 179 -21.65 10.05 -2.07
C GLU A 179 -21.78 8.57 -1.70
N GLU A 180 -23.00 8.05 -1.65
CA GLU A 180 -23.24 6.63 -1.36
C GLU A 180 -23.09 5.78 -2.63
N ASP A 181 -23.52 6.31 -3.78
CA ASP A 181 -23.39 5.64 -5.06
C ASP A 181 -21.98 5.84 -5.65
N VAL A 182 -21.23 4.75 -5.72
CA VAL A 182 -19.85 4.73 -6.23
C VAL A 182 -19.75 4.93 -7.75
N ARG A 183 -20.87 4.95 -8.48
CA ARG A 183 -20.87 5.15 -9.93
C ARG A 183 -20.76 6.63 -10.27
N PHE A 184 -19.62 7.03 -10.83
CA PHE A 184 -19.44 8.42 -11.25
C PHE A 184 -20.49 8.85 -12.28
N PRO A 185 -21.14 10.01 -12.09
CA PRO A 185 -22.01 10.60 -13.08
C PRO A 185 -21.18 11.04 -14.30
N PHE A 186 -21.84 11.13 -15.46
CA PHE A 186 -21.15 11.51 -16.71
C PHE A 186 -20.71 12.99 -16.73
N ASN A 187 -21.51 13.88 -16.13
CA ASN A 187 -21.24 15.31 -16.02
C ASN A 187 -21.60 15.80 -14.60
N PRO A 188 -20.77 15.48 -13.59
CA PRO A 188 -21.03 15.95 -12.23
C PRO A 188 -20.93 17.48 -12.15
N ASP A 189 -21.74 18.08 -11.29
CA ASP A 189 -21.45 19.42 -10.78
C ASP A 189 -20.38 19.38 -9.66
N GLN A 190 -19.89 20.55 -9.24
CA GLN A 190 -18.86 20.63 -8.19
C GLN A 190 -19.33 20.03 -6.85
N ALA A 191 -20.62 20.13 -6.53
CA ALA A 191 -21.15 19.58 -5.28
C ALA A 191 -21.21 18.05 -5.30
N GLU A 192 -21.43 17.45 -6.47
CA GLU A 192 -21.29 16.01 -6.72
C GLU A 192 -19.83 15.57 -6.57
N VAL A 193 -18.90 16.24 -7.26
CA VAL A 193 -17.45 15.99 -7.11
C VAL A 193 -17.01 16.05 -5.65
N ASP A 194 -17.43 17.08 -4.92
CA ASP A 194 -17.08 17.26 -3.52
C ASP A 194 -17.62 16.13 -2.61
N ARG A 195 -18.76 15.51 -2.97
CA ARG A 195 -19.29 14.34 -2.23
C ARG A 195 -18.46 13.08 -2.50
N TYR A 196 -18.02 12.85 -3.74
CA TYR A 196 -17.06 11.78 -4.05
C TYR A 196 -15.72 11.99 -3.35
N LEU A 197 -15.20 13.22 -3.35
CA LEU A 197 -13.95 13.55 -2.68
C LEU A 197 -14.02 13.31 -1.17
N ARG A 198 -15.16 13.61 -0.53
CA ARG A 198 -15.39 13.27 0.88
C ARG A 198 -15.46 11.77 1.13
N ARG A 199 -16.04 11.00 0.19
CA ARG A 199 -16.03 9.53 0.25
C ARG A 199 -14.60 8.98 0.20
N TYR A 200 -13.80 9.47 -0.74
CA TYR A 200 -12.38 9.15 -0.86
C TYR A 200 -11.59 9.50 0.40
N TRP A 201 -11.81 10.68 0.97
CA TRP A 201 -11.19 11.08 2.23
C TRP A 201 -11.58 10.17 3.39
N ASN A 202 -12.81 9.63 3.44
CA ASN A 202 -13.19 8.64 4.45
C ASN A 202 -12.39 7.34 4.31
N ALA A 203 -12.17 6.87 3.08
CA ALA A 203 -11.33 5.70 2.84
C ALA A 203 -9.85 5.94 3.22
N CYS A 204 -9.32 7.14 2.95
CA CYS A 204 -7.99 7.53 3.43
C CYS A 204 -7.92 7.57 4.97
N ALA A 205 -8.98 8.05 5.63
CA ALA A 205 -9.06 8.10 7.09
C ALA A 205 -9.06 6.68 7.71
N TRP A 206 -9.67 5.71 7.04
CA TRP A 206 -9.64 4.32 7.46
C TRP A 206 -8.22 3.73 7.38
N VAL A 207 -7.48 4.01 6.31
CA VAL A 207 -6.05 3.63 6.21
C VAL A 207 -5.22 4.31 7.30
N ASP A 208 -5.43 5.61 7.54
CA ASP A 208 -4.75 6.36 8.61
C ASP A 208 -4.95 5.72 9.98
N HIS A 209 -6.19 5.36 10.29
CA HIS A 209 -6.55 4.69 11.54
C HIS A 209 -5.82 3.35 11.72
N GLN A 210 -5.81 2.49 10.70
CA GLN A 210 -5.12 1.20 10.80
C GLN A 210 -3.59 1.35 10.95
N ILE A 211 -2.99 2.33 10.26
CA ILE A 211 -1.56 2.63 10.40
C ILE A 211 -1.27 3.21 11.79
N GLU A 212 -2.13 4.07 12.34
CA GLU A 212 -2.01 4.58 13.71
C GLU A 212 -2.01 3.44 14.72
N GLU A 213 -3.00 2.54 14.65
CA GLU A 213 -3.08 1.38 15.54
C GLU A 213 -1.85 0.48 15.45
N PHE A 214 -1.33 0.26 14.23
CA PHE A 214 -0.13 -0.53 14.05
C PHE A 214 1.12 0.18 14.60
N CYS A 215 1.25 1.48 14.40
CA CYS A 215 2.35 2.27 14.95
C CYS A 215 2.30 2.31 16.48
N ASP A 216 1.11 2.41 17.07
CA ASP A 216 0.91 2.32 18.52
C ASP A 216 1.26 0.93 19.06
N TYR A 217 0.92 -0.14 18.33
CA TYR A 217 1.40 -1.49 18.64
C TYR A 217 2.94 -1.56 18.62
N LEU A 218 3.61 -1.01 17.59
CA LEU A 218 5.07 -0.96 17.53
C LEU A 218 5.67 -0.17 18.70
N LYS A 219 5.04 0.94 19.13
CA LYS A 219 5.47 1.74 20.29
C LYS A 219 5.32 0.92 21.58
N LYS A 220 4.17 0.28 21.78
CA LYS A 220 3.87 -0.57 22.94
C LYS A 220 4.81 -1.77 23.08
N THR A 221 5.24 -2.34 21.96
CA THR A 221 6.17 -3.49 21.91
C THR A 221 7.64 -3.08 21.86
N GLY A 222 7.96 -1.78 21.91
CA GLY A 222 9.34 -1.30 21.88
C GLY A 222 10.05 -1.51 20.54
N ARG A 223 9.30 -1.65 19.44
CA ARG A 223 9.80 -1.84 18.08
C ARG A 223 9.86 -0.54 17.28
N TYR A 224 9.06 0.46 17.63
CA TYR A 224 8.94 1.72 16.87
C TYR A 224 10.30 2.42 16.71
N ASP A 225 11.02 2.68 17.80
CA ASP A 225 12.31 3.39 17.81
C ASP A 225 13.45 2.64 17.10
N LYS A 226 13.24 1.38 16.74
CA LYS A 226 14.21 0.52 16.02
C LYS A 226 13.77 0.20 14.60
N SER A 227 12.72 0.87 14.12
CA SER A 227 12.14 0.67 12.80
C SER A 227 12.29 1.92 11.95
N ILE A 228 12.45 1.72 10.64
CA ILE A 228 12.24 2.77 9.65
C ILE A 228 10.86 2.53 9.06
N ILE A 229 9.96 3.49 9.22
CA ILE A 229 8.60 3.41 8.72
C ILE A 229 8.48 4.33 7.51
N ILE A 230 8.07 3.75 6.38
CA ILE A 230 7.80 4.48 5.15
C ILE A 230 6.32 4.31 4.84
N ILE A 231 5.63 5.43 4.66
CA ILE A 231 4.25 5.49 4.16
C ILE A 231 4.28 6.32 2.88
N THR A 232 3.74 5.77 1.81
CA THR A 232 3.70 6.47 0.51
C THR A 232 2.45 6.07 -0.24
N GLY A 233 1.87 7.02 -0.97
CA GLY A 233 0.95 6.71 -2.06
C GLY A 233 1.71 6.12 -3.23
N ASP A 234 1.08 5.23 -3.99
CA ASP A 234 1.64 4.71 -5.23
C ASP A 234 1.35 5.65 -6.42
N HIS A 235 0.17 6.27 -6.45
CA HIS A 235 -0.23 7.35 -7.35
C HIS A 235 -1.35 8.23 -6.76
N GLY A 236 -1.75 9.26 -7.50
CA GLY A 236 -2.90 10.12 -7.16
C GLY A 236 -4.24 9.52 -7.61
N GLU A 237 -5.30 10.33 -7.53
CA GLU A 237 -6.66 9.95 -7.91
C GLU A 237 -7.35 11.17 -8.55
N GLU A 238 -8.12 10.96 -9.62
CA GLU A 238 -8.69 12.05 -10.42
C GLU A 238 -10.10 12.44 -9.93
N PHE A 239 -10.32 13.75 -9.75
CA PHE A 239 -11.60 14.33 -9.34
C PHE A 239 -11.93 15.64 -10.10
N GLN A 240 -11.22 15.92 -11.20
CA GLN A 240 -11.42 17.09 -12.06
C GLN A 240 -12.26 16.78 -13.29
#